data_AF-A0A370EX36-F1
#
_entry.id   AF-A0A370EX36-F1
#
_cell.length_a   1.000
_cell.length_b   1.000
_cell.length_c   1.000
_cell.angle_alpha   90.00
_cell.angle_beta   90.00
_cell.angle_gamma   90.00
#
_symmetry.space_group_name_H-M   'P 1'
#
loop_
_entity.id
_entity.type
_entity.pdbx_description
1 polymer ?
#
loop_
_entity_poly.entity_id
_entity_poly.type
_entity_poly.pdbx_seq_one_letter_code
_entity_poly.pdbx_strand_id
1 'polypeptide(L)'
;MKRILFIMFLITLVSCKKDHKQQESVTAEEHSNKNEMLKDEVLKYDSKRLSKFLQCVSNDQIYNTYIGLPLRERARWIDQNGIKICENQAYTCIYEIHEVLDVDEFNRWVRTHPENNEEIKYYEKDWDVIKKFTSDISCYEYYVGFTFNGNTINLKKLKYSYDETCYSKPFFESLSKFLKSGDQLYFTKAMTPVIKPSGQVTTEERVVFEIRNGTQIRRFDISHDPTFL
;
A
#
# COMPACT_ATOMS: atom_id res chain seq x y z
N MET A 1 38.19 28.04 72.41
CA MET A 1 38.15 28.43 70.98
C MET A 1 38.68 27.28 70.14
N LYS A 2 37.81 26.54 69.45
CA LYS A 2 38.21 25.46 68.53
C LYS A 2 37.31 25.48 67.29
N ARG A 3 37.99 25.70 66.16
CA ARG A 3 37.81 25.15 64.81
C ARG A 3 36.59 25.62 63.98
N ILE A 4 36.96 26.11 62.81
CA ILE A 4 36.14 26.54 61.68
C ILE A 4 36.61 25.70 60.47
N LEU A 5 35.65 25.34 59.59
CA LEU A 5 35.77 24.75 58.23
C LEU A 5 36.38 23.31 58.16
N PHE A 6 35.96 22.35 57.32
CA PHE A 6 35.19 22.37 56.05
C PHE A 6 34.55 20.99 55.75
N ILE A 7 33.36 21.03 55.12
CA ILE A 7 32.79 20.15 54.07
C ILE A 7 33.03 18.63 54.15
N MET A 8 31.95 17.87 54.30
CA MET A 8 31.68 16.65 53.51
C MET A 8 30.18 16.33 53.44
N PHE A 9 29.69 16.27 52.20
CA PHE A 9 28.69 15.36 51.66
C PHE A 9 27.42 15.06 52.49
N LEU A 10 26.30 15.68 52.07
CA LEU A 10 24.96 15.11 52.19
C LEU A 10 24.22 15.33 50.87
N ILE A 11 24.35 14.34 49.98
CA ILE A 11 23.35 14.02 48.97
C ILE A 11 22.11 13.58 49.75
N THR A 12 20.93 14.14 49.44
CA THR A 12 19.71 13.36 49.10
C THR A 12 18.47 14.26 48.99
N LEU A 13 17.75 14.06 47.88
CA LEU A 13 16.30 14.26 47.70
C LEU A 13 15.75 15.65 47.35
N VAL A 14 16.23 16.28 46.27
CA VAL A 14 15.34 17.09 45.40
C VAL A 14 15.77 16.93 43.94
N SER A 15 15.50 15.77 43.33
CA SER A 15 15.38 15.63 41.86
C SER A 15 14.98 14.21 41.52
N CYS A 16 13.68 13.96 41.46
CA CYS A 16 13.08 12.85 40.71
C CYS A 16 11.55 13.03 40.73
N LYS A 17 11.04 13.89 39.83
CA LYS A 17 9.66 13.91 39.32
C LYS A 17 9.46 15.20 38.50
N LYS A 18 10.08 15.29 37.32
CA LYS A 18 9.64 16.29 36.32
C LYS A 18 9.84 15.88 34.86
N ASP A 19 10.67 14.88 34.56
CA ASP A 19 11.02 14.61 33.15
C ASP A 19 10.22 13.50 32.44
N HIS A 20 9.38 12.71 33.13
CA HIS A 20 8.63 11.65 32.45
C HIS A 20 7.39 12.12 31.68
N LYS A 21 6.76 13.26 32.05
CA LYS A 21 5.57 13.76 31.33
C LYS A 21 5.91 14.52 30.05
N GLN A 22 7.07 15.17 30.00
CA GLN A 22 7.44 16.02 28.88
C GLN A 22 7.97 15.18 27.70
N GLN A 23 8.61 14.04 27.97
CA GLN A 23 9.10 13.14 26.93
C GLN A 23 7.97 12.31 26.29
N GLU A 24 6.95 11.90 27.06
CA GLU A 24 5.74 11.26 26.52
C GLU A 24 4.87 12.24 25.72
N SER A 25 4.75 13.50 26.15
CA SER A 25 3.98 14.49 25.39
C SER A 25 4.66 14.90 24.08
N VAL A 26 5.99 15.09 24.09
CA VAL A 26 6.76 15.43 22.89
C VAL A 26 6.75 14.28 21.88
N THR A 27 6.91 13.03 22.34
CA THR A 27 6.82 11.86 21.44
C THR A 27 5.42 11.67 20.88
N ALA A 28 4.36 11.84 21.69
CA ALA A 28 2.98 11.76 21.20
C ALA A 28 2.64 12.85 20.17
N GLU A 29 3.12 14.08 20.39
CA GLU A 29 2.90 15.21 19.48
C GLU A 29 3.71 15.07 18.19
N GLU A 30 4.96 14.59 18.26
CA GLU A 30 5.77 14.24 17.08
C GLU A 30 5.18 13.07 16.28
N HIS A 31 4.70 12.02 16.96
CA HIS A 31 4.01 10.90 16.32
C HIS A 31 2.69 11.34 15.68
N SER A 32 1.94 12.24 16.32
CA SER A 32 0.70 12.82 15.78
C SER A 32 0.99 13.65 14.53
N ASN A 33 1.96 14.57 14.58
CA ASN A 33 2.34 15.41 13.44
C ASN A 33 2.88 14.58 12.26
N LYS A 34 3.70 13.56 12.54
CA LYS A 34 4.20 12.65 11.50
C LYS A 34 3.07 11.86 10.85
N ASN A 35 2.11 11.36 11.63
CA ASN A 35 0.94 10.65 11.11
C ASN A 35 0.04 11.56 10.28
N GLU A 36 -0.12 12.83 10.66
CA GLU A 36 -0.90 13.80 9.92
C GLU A 36 -0.24 14.15 8.57
N MET A 37 1.08 14.40 8.56
CA MET A 37 1.82 14.62 7.31
C MET A 37 1.77 13.42 6.36
N LEU A 38 1.98 12.20 6.88
CA LEU A 38 1.87 10.97 6.09
C LEU A 38 0.47 10.78 5.53
N LYS A 39 -0.56 11.10 6.33
CA LYS A 39 -1.94 11.02 5.90
C LYS A 39 -2.24 11.99 4.77
N ASP A 40 -1.76 13.22 4.86
CA ASP A 40 -1.94 14.21 3.80
C ASP A 40 -1.23 13.79 2.50
N GLU A 41 -0.02 13.22 2.58
CA GLU A 41 0.73 12.71 1.43
C GLU A 41 -0.04 11.57 0.73
N VAL A 42 -0.52 10.59 1.49
CA VAL A 42 -1.26 9.43 0.96
C VAL A 42 -2.59 9.87 0.35
N LEU A 43 -3.35 10.71 1.06
CA LEU A 43 -4.63 11.22 0.55
C LEU A 43 -4.46 12.04 -0.71
N LYS A 44 -3.38 12.84 -0.81
CA LYS A 44 -3.06 13.58 -2.03
C LYS A 44 -2.76 12.63 -3.20
N TYR A 45 -2.02 11.56 -2.94
CA TYR A 45 -1.68 10.56 -3.95
C TYR A 45 -2.91 9.79 -4.43
N ASP A 46 -3.75 9.31 -3.51
CA ASP A 46 -5.02 8.64 -3.82
C ASP A 46 -6.00 9.59 -4.53
N SER A 47 -6.04 10.87 -4.15
CA SER A 47 -6.88 11.88 -4.81
C SER A 47 -6.46 12.11 -6.26
N LYS A 48 -5.16 12.21 -6.54
CA LYS A 48 -4.64 12.34 -7.91
C LYS A 48 -5.01 11.12 -8.77
N ARG A 49 -4.86 9.93 -8.20
CA ARG A 49 -5.24 8.65 -8.80
C ARG A 49 -6.73 8.57 -9.11
N LEU A 50 -7.55 8.91 -8.13
CA LEU A 50 -9.00 8.95 -8.26
C LEU A 50 -9.45 9.96 -9.33
N SER A 51 -8.81 11.13 -9.39
CA SER A 51 -9.07 12.12 -10.44
C SER A 51 -8.75 11.59 -11.84
N LYS A 52 -7.60 10.92 -12.01
CA LYS A 52 -7.21 10.28 -13.26
C LYS A 52 -8.20 9.17 -13.66
N PHE A 53 -8.65 8.37 -12.68
CA PHE A 53 -9.69 7.38 -12.90
C PHE A 53 -10.98 8.01 -13.39
N LEU A 54 -11.47 9.04 -12.68
CA LEU A 54 -12.69 9.77 -13.00
C LEU A 54 -12.67 10.36 -14.41
N GLN A 55 -11.52 10.84 -14.88
CA GLN A 55 -11.40 11.31 -16.26
C GLN A 55 -11.61 10.17 -17.25
N CYS A 56 -11.05 8.99 -16.98
CA CYS A 56 -11.22 7.85 -17.86
C CYS A 56 -12.65 7.30 -17.88
N VAL A 57 -13.30 7.20 -16.73
CA VAL A 57 -14.67 6.66 -16.61
C VAL A 57 -15.73 7.76 -16.59
N SER A 58 -15.36 8.98 -16.98
CA SER A 58 -16.30 10.11 -17.04
C SER A 58 -17.44 9.72 -17.99
N ASN A 59 -18.67 9.80 -17.50
CA ASN A 59 -19.94 9.33 -18.09
C ASN A 59 -20.43 7.93 -17.68
N ASP A 60 -19.68 7.17 -16.89
CA ASP A 60 -20.15 5.88 -16.40
C ASP A 60 -20.91 6.00 -15.07
N GLN A 61 -22.21 5.70 -15.09
CA GLN A 61 -23.08 5.80 -13.91
C GLN A 61 -22.67 4.84 -12.78
N ILE A 62 -22.13 3.66 -13.11
CA ILE A 62 -21.70 2.66 -12.13
C ILE A 62 -20.49 3.20 -11.37
N TYR A 63 -19.49 3.72 -12.09
CA TYR A 63 -18.30 4.30 -11.45
C TYR A 63 -18.59 5.62 -10.72
N ASN A 64 -19.47 6.47 -11.26
CA ASN A 64 -19.89 7.68 -10.56
C ASN A 64 -20.60 7.36 -9.23
N THR A 65 -21.44 6.32 -9.21
CA THR A 65 -22.09 5.85 -7.98
C THR A 65 -21.07 5.32 -7.00
N TYR A 66 -20.13 4.47 -7.46
CA TYR A 66 -19.07 3.90 -6.64
C TYR A 66 -18.18 4.96 -5.98
N ILE A 67 -17.72 5.95 -6.75
CA ILE A 67 -16.79 6.98 -6.28
C ILE A 67 -17.47 7.96 -5.33
N GLY A 68 -18.79 8.15 -5.47
CA GLY A 68 -19.59 8.92 -4.52
C GLY A 68 -19.66 8.30 -3.11
N LEU A 69 -19.26 7.03 -2.94
CA LEU A 69 -19.28 6.36 -1.65
C LEU A 69 -18.04 6.70 -0.81
N PRO A 70 -18.17 6.78 0.52
CA PRO A 70 -17.03 6.80 1.44
C PRO A 70 -16.14 5.57 1.25
N LEU A 71 -14.82 5.71 1.38
CA LEU A 71 -13.84 4.62 1.17
C LEU A 71 -14.18 3.33 1.93
N ARG A 72 -14.65 3.45 3.17
CA ARG A 72 -15.07 2.32 4.02
C ARG A 72 -16.28 1.54 3.48
N GLU A 73 -17.10 2.16 2.64
CA GLU A 73 -18.32 1.55 2.07
C GLU A 73 -18.07 0.93 0.70
N ARG A 74 -17.00 1.36 0.04
CA ARG A 74 -16.62 0.92 -1.31
C ARG A 74 -16.37 -0.58 -1.39
N ALA A 75 -15.68 -1.17 -0.42
CA ALA A 75 -15.42 -2.62 -0.39
C ALA A 75 -16.72 -3.44 -0.34
N ARG A 76 -17.66 -3.04 0.53
CA ARG A 76 -18.98 -3.68 0.64
C ARG A 76 -19.81 -3.50 -0.63
N TRP A 77 -19.75 -2.32 -1.25
CA TRP A 77 -20.48 -2.05 -2.48
C TRP A 77 -19.96 -2.91 -3.64
N ILE A 78 -18.63 -3.07 -3.75
CA ILE A 78 -17.99 -3.94 -4.75
C ILE A 78 -18.39 -5.40 -4.56
N ASP A 79 -18.46 -5.89 -3.33
CA ASP A 79 -18.90 -7.28 -3.08
C ASP A 79 -20.32 -7.53 -3.63
N GLN A 80 -21.18 -6.50 -3.65
CA GLN A 80 -22.55 -6.57 -4.15
C GLN A 80 -22.70 -6.25 -5.64
N ASN A 81 -21.85 -5.38 -6.20
CA ASN A 81 -22.04 -4.80 -7.54
C ASN A 81 -20.83 -4.98 -8.46
N GLY A 82 -19.75 -5.60 -7.99
CA GLY A 82 -18.46 -5.71 -8.67
C GLY A 82 -18.55 -6.37 -10.04
N ILE A 83 -19.49 -7.31 -10.24
CA ILE A 83 -19.70 -7.91 -11.56
C ILE A 83 -20.07 -6.87 -12.64
N LYS A 84 -20.82 -5.83 -12.27
CA LYS A 84 -21.22 -4.75 -13.18
C LYS A 84 -20.04 -3.85 -13.58
N ILE A 85 -19.05 -3.68 -12.69
CA ILE A 85 -17.79 -3.00 -13.01
C ILE A 85 -17.06 -3.78 -14.12
N CYS A 86 -17.13 -5.11 -14.07
CA CYS A 86 -16.37 -5.99 -14.94
C CYS A 86 -16.99 -6.14 -16.33
N GLU A 87 -18.32 -6.14 -16.40
CA GLU A 87 -19.06 -6.10 -17.67
C GLU A 87 -18.77 -4.83 -18.48
N ASN A 88 -18.40 -3.74 -17.82
CA ASN A 88 -18.20 -2.44 -18.44
C ASN A 88 -16.80 -2.26 -19.07
N GLN A 89 -15.91 -3.24 -18.95
CA GLN A 89 -14.58 -3.30 -19.59
C GLN A 89 -13.66 -2.07 -19.38
N ALA A 90 -13.96 -1.16 -18.44
CA ALA A 90 -13.16 0.04 -18.19
C ALA A 90 -11.84 -0.26 -17.44
N TYR A 91 -11.42 -1.52 -17.42
CA TYR A 91 -10.09 -1.99 -16.99
C TYR A 91 -8.95 -1.23 -17.64
N THR A 92 -9.21 -0.62 -18.80
CA THR A 92 -8.24 0.14 -19.59
C THR A 92 -7.50 1.19 -18.77
N CYS A 93 -8.11 1.72 -17.71
CA CYS A 93 -7.54 2.79 -16.90
C CYS A 93 -7.16 2.38 -15.48
N ILE A 94 -7.57 1.19 -15.03
CA ILE A 94 -7.16 0.66 -13.72
C ILE A 94 -5.64 0.53 -13.67
N TYR A 95 -5.05 -0.01 -14.74
CA TYR A 95 -3.61 -0.04 -14.97
C TYR A 95 -2.91 1.29 -14.62
N GLU A 96 -3.43 2.38 -15.16
CA GLU A 96 -2.80 3.70 -15.14
C GLU A 96 -2.78 4.38 -13.77
N ILE A 97 -3.57 3.83 -12.85
CA ILE A 97 -3.72 4.32 -11.49
C ILE A 97 -2.74 3.62 -10.56
N HIS A 98 -2.38 2.37 -10.85
CA HIS A 98 -1.41 1.60 -10.08
C HIS A 98 0.03 1.92 -10.45
N GLU A 99 0.25 2.47 -11.64
CA GLU A 99 1.60 2.78 -12.09
C GLU A 99 2.21 3.90 -11.22
N VAL A 100 3.29 3.55 -10.53
CA VAL A 100 4.10 4.48 -9.74
C VAL A 100 5.10 5.15 -10.67
N LEU A 101 4.78 6.38 -11.05
CA LEU A 101 5.63 7.20 -11.93
C LEU A 101 6.82 7.82 -11.20
N ASP A 102 6.71 8.00 -9.87
CA ASP A 102 7.81 8.48 -9.03
C ASP A 102 8.70 7.29 -8.62
N VAL A 103 9.83 7.16 -9.30
CA VAL A 103 10.77 6.05 -9.09
C VAL A 103 11.40 6.10 -7.69
N ASP A 104 11.64 7.31 -7.17
CA ASP A 104 12.27 7.49 -5.87
C ASP A 104 11.30 7.10 -4.75
N GLU A 105 10.00 7.39 -4.94
CA GLU A 105 8.94 6.93 -4.03
C GLU A 105 8.84 5.40 -3.96
N PHE A 106 8.80 4.72 -5.11
CA PHE A 106 8.78 3.26 -5.15
C PHE A 106 10.02 2.68 -4.46
N ASN A 107 11.21 3.19 -4.80
CA ASN A 107 12.46 2.75 -4.22
C ASN A 107 12.50 3.00 -2.70
N ARG A 108 11.97 4.13 -2.23
CA ARG A 108 11.84 4.43 -0.80
C ARG A 108 11.02 3.35 -0.08
N TRP A 109 9.85 2.98 -0.60
CA TRP A 109 9.01 1.96 0.03
C TRP A 109 9.69 0.59 0.06
N VAL A 110 10.30 0.19 -1.06
CA VAL A 110 10.97 -1.11 -1.20
C VAL A 110 12.21 -1.19 -0.31
N ARG A 111 13.05 -0.15 -0.28
CA ARG A 111 14.28 -0.10 0.52
C ARG A 111 14.05 0.06 2.02
N THR A 112 12.86 0.50 2.43
CA THR A 112 12.47 0.54 3.84
C THR A 112 12.20 -0.87 4.40
N HIS A 113 11.93 -1.85 3.53
CA HIS A 113 11.72 -3.22 3.96
C HIS A 113 13.05 -3.90 4.36
N PRO A 114 13.16 -4.57 5.53
CA PRO A 114 14.42 -5.11 6.02
C PRO A 114 15.13 -6.10 5.08
N GLU A 115 14.37 -6.87 4.30
CA GLU A 115 14.92 -7.82 3.31
C GLU A 115 15.63 -7.12 2.14
N ASN A 116 15.38 -5.82 1.93
CA ASN A 116 15.85 -5.06 0.77
C ASN A 116 16.90 -3.99 1.10
N ASN A 117 17.43 -4.00 2.34
CA ASN A 117 18.37 -2.98 2.82
C ASN A 117 19.67 -2.94 1.98
N GLU A 118 20.20 -4.09 1.58
CA GLU A 118 21.44 -4.18 0.76
C GLU A 118 21.11 -4.21 -0.73
N GLU A 119 20.31 -5.17 -1.16
CA GLU A 119 19.84 -5.36 -2.53
C GLU A 119 18.34 -5.59 -2.55
N ILE A 120 17.63 -5.09 -3.56
CA ILE A 120 16.20 -5.35 -3.68
C ILE A 120 16.01 -6.80 -4.12
N LYS A 121 15.39 -7.60 -3.25
CA LYS A 121 15.03 -8.97 -3.56
C LYS A 121 13.73 -9.01 -4.36
N TYR A 122 13.83 -9.56 -5.58
CA TYR A 122 12.68 -9.78 -6.46
C TYR A 122 12.32 -11.26 -6.53
N TYR A 123 11.01 -11.52 -6.55
CA TYR A 123 10.40 -12.82 -6.70
C TYR A 123 9.67 -12.85 -8.04
N GLU A 124 10.20 -13.65 -8.96
CA GLU A 124 9.67 -13.74 -10.31
C GLU A 124 8.40 -14.60 -10.36
N LYS A 125 7.44 -14.15 -11.17
CA LYS A 125 6.26 -14.94 -11.51
C LYS A 125 5.95 -14.77 -12.99
N ASP A 126 5.83 -15.90 -13.68
CA ASP A 126 5.42 -15.96 -15.08
C ASP A 126 4.00 -15.40 -15.24
N TRP A 127 3.84 -14.50 -16.20
CA TRP A 127 2.56 -13.92 -16.56
C TRP A 127 1.52 -14.98 -16.93
N ASP A 128 1.89 -16.05 -17.61
CA ASP A 128 0.97 -17.11 -18.01
C ASP A 128 0.41 -17.86 -16.79
N VAL A 129 1.20 -17.97 -15.71
CA VAL A 129 0.74 -18.53 -14.43
C VAL A 129 -0.28 -17.61 -13.77
N ILE A 130 -0.02 -16.29 -13.75
CA ILE A 130 -0.95 -15.30 -13.19
C ILE A 130 -2.24 -15.26 -14.00
N LYS A 131 -2.14 -15.21 -15.32
CA LYS A 131 -3.27 -15.21 -16.25
C LYS A 131 -4.15 -16.44 -16.10
N LYS A 132 -3.54 -17.62 -15.96
CA LYS A 132 -4.29 -18.86 -15.68
C LYS A 132 -4.99 -18.77 -14.33
N PHE A 133 -4.28 -18.33 -13.28
CA PHE A 133 -4.84 -18.20 -11.94
C PHE A 133 -6.04 -17.25 -11.87
N THR A 134 -5.98 -16.11 -12.55
CA THR A 134 -7.06 -15.10 -12.57
C THR A 134 -8.23 -15.49 -13.46
N SER A 135 -8.03 -16.37 -14.46
CA SER A 135 -9.13 -16.89 -15.28
C SER A 135 -10.15 -17.71 -14.48
N ASP A 136 -9.70 -18.36 -13.39
CA ASP A 136 -10.52 -19.17 -12.48
C ASP A 136 -11.18 -18.36 -11.35
N ILE A 137 -11.13 -17.02 -11.43
CA ILE A 137 -11.68 -16.11 -10.42
C ILE A 137 -12.82 -15.31 -11.02
N SER A 138 -13.95 -15.27 -10.31
CA SER A 138 -15.02 -14.33 -10.61
C SER A 138 -14.63 -12.93 -10.16
N CYS A 139 -15.06 -11.93 -10.92
CA CYS A 139 -14.62 -10.57 -10.74
C CYS A 139 -15.04 -10.00 -9.39
N TYR A 140 -14.08 -9.49 -8.62
CA TYR A 140 -14.25 -8.97 -7.25
C TYR A 140 -14.84 -9.96 -6.22
N GLU A 141 -15.17 -11.18 -6.61
CA GLU A 141 -15.51 -12.24 -5.66
C GLU A 141 -14.27 -12.70 -4.89
N TYR A 142 -13.13 -12.76 -5.58
CA TYR A 142 -11.83 -13.00 -4.99
C TYR A 142 -10.79 -12.05 -5.57
N TYR A 143 -9.76 -11.83 -4.76
CA TYR A 143 -8.55 -11.11 -5.11
C TYR A 143 -7.36 -12.07 -5.09
N VAL A 144 -6.32 -11.70 -5.81
CA VAL A 144 -5.03 -12.39 -5.81
C VAL A 144 -4.18 -11.80 -4.69
N GLY A 145 -3.82 -12.62 -3.73
CA GLY A 145 -2.79 -12.30 -2.74
C GLY A 145 -1.62 -13.23 -2.86
N PHE A 146 -0.67 -13.05 -1.95
CA PHE A 146 0.65 -13.66 -2.07
C PHE A 146 1.07 -14.37 -0.80
N THR A 147 1.77 -15.48 -0.96
CA THR A 147 2.52 -16.14 0.10
C THR A 147 3.95 -16.36 -0.34
N PHE A 148 4.89 -16.08 0.54
CA PHE A 148 6.31 -16.28 0.29
C PHE A 148 6.76 -17.58 0.95
N ASN A 149 7.40 -18.46 0.18
CA ASN A 149 8.01 -19.69 0.68
C ASN A 149 9.46 -19.77 0.19
N GLY A 150 10.39 -19.41 1.07
CA GLY A 150 11.80 -19.25 0.73
C GLY A 150 11.99 -18.19 -0.36
N ASN A 151 12.46 -18.62 -1.54
CA ASN A 151 12.69 -17.76 -2.70
C ASN A 151 11.54 -17.81 -3.72
N THR A 152 10.38 -18.33 -3.34
CA THR A 152 9.22 -18.45 -4.23
C THR A 152 8.06 -17.61 -3.74
N ILE A 153 7.34 -17.00 -4.69
CA ILE A 153 6.06 -16.34 -4.45
C ILE A 153 4.92 -17.20 -5.01
N ASN A 154 3.92 -17.48 -4.19
CA ASN A 154 2.72 -18.24 -4.57
C ASN A 154 1.49 -17.32 -4.54
N LEU A 155 0.56 -17.59 -5.47
CA LEU A 155 -0.69 -16.87 -5.56
C LEU A 155 -1.74 -17.58 -4.71
N LYS A 156 -2.57 -16.82 -3.98
CA LYS A 156 -3.72 -17.34 -3.25
C LYS A 156 -4.96 -16.50 -3.54
N LYS A 157 -6.13 -17.13 -3.45
CA LYS A 157 -7.42 -16.43 -3.50
C LYS A 157 -7.74 -15.93 -2.09
N LEU A 158 -8.13 -14.67 -1.95
CA LEU A 158 -8.67 -14.14 -0.70
C LEU A 158 -9.86 -13.23 -0.98
N LYS A 159 -10.64 -12.95 0.07
CA LYS A 159 -11.57 -11.83 0.08
C LYS A 159 -10.79 -10.54 0.27
N TYR A 160 -11.35 -9.41 -0.18
CA TYR A 160 -10.74 -8.11 0.02
C TYR A 160 -10.30 -7.91 1.47
N SER A 161 -9.08 -7.39 1.65
CA SER A 161 -8.47 -7.21 2.96
C SER A 161 -7.71 -5.89 3.03
N TYR A 162 -7.88 -5.18 4.15
CA TYR A 162 -7.05 -4.03 4.50
C TYR A 162 -5.73 -4.45 5.17
N ASP A 163 -5.54 -5.74 5.46
CA ASP A 163 -4.42 -6.23 6.27
C ASP A 163 -3.40 -6.99 5.44
N GLU A 164 -3.78 -7.51 4.27
CA GLU A 164 -2.87 -8.15 3.32
C GLU A 164 -2.99 -7.58 1.92
N THR A 165 -1.94 -7.74 1.12
CA THR A 165 -1.94 -7.27 -0.27
C THR A 165 -2.93 -8.09 -1.08
N CYS A 166 -3.82 -7.41 -1.79
CA CYS A 166 -4.80 -8.03 -2.66
C CYS A 166 -4.90 -7.25 -3.97
N TYR A 167 -4.77 -7.95 -5.10
CA TYR A 167 -4.99 -7.39 -6.43
C TYR A 167 -6.22 -8.02 -7.10
N SER A 168 -7.07 -7.23 -7.72
CA SER A 168 -8.28 -7.70 -8.39
C SER A 168 -7.98 -8.23 -9.78
N LYS A 169 -8.88 -9.08 -10.25
CA LYS A 169 -8.86 -9.59 -11.62
C LYS A 169 -8.85 -8.48 -12.67
N PRO A 170 -9.68 -7.42 -12.59
CA PRO A 170 -9.63 -6.26 -13.47
C PRO A 170 -8.26 -5.63 -13.64
N PHE A 171 -7.48 -5.51 -12.56
CA PHE A 171 -6.12 -5.01 -12.65
C PHE A 171 -5.24 -5.93 -13.51
N PHE A 172 -5.25 -7.24 -13.29
CA PHE A 172 -4.49 -8.16 -14.15
C PHE A 172 -5.01 -8.19 -15.59
N GLU A 173 -6.31 -8.11 -15.81
CA GLU A 173 -6.89 -8.00 -17.16
C GLU A 173 -6.39 -6.72 -17.87
N SER A 174 -6.21 -5.62 -17.15
CA SER A 174 -5.63 -4.40 -17.70
C SER A 174 -4.15 -4.56 -18.13
N LEU A 175 -3.37 -5.37 -17.40
CA LEU A 175 -1.97 -5.65 -17.73
C LEU A 175 -1.82 -6.51 -18.99
N SER A 176 -2.83 -7.31 -19.35
CA SER A 176 -2.82 -8.15 -20.55
C SER A 176 -2.63 -7.39 -21.87
N LYS A 177 -2.83 -6.07 -21.86
CA LYS A 177 -2.57 -5.19 -23.00
C LYS A 177 -1.08 -4.95 -23.27
N PHE A 178 -0.27 -5.09 -22.22
CA PHE A 178 1.17 -4.79 -22.25
C PHE A 178 2.03 -6.05 -22.12
N LEU A 179 1.47 -7.10 -21.54
CA LEU A 179 2.14 -8.37 -21.28
C LEU A 179 1.77 -9.43 -22.32
N LYS A 180 2.76 -10.18 -22.77
CA LYS A 180 2.66 -11.34 -23.67
C LYS A 180 3.02 -12.63 -22.93
N SER A 181 2.67 -13.76 -23.54
CA SER A 181 3.08 -15.08 -23.03
C SER A 181 4.61 -15.14 -22.92
N GLY A 182 5.09 -15.67 -21.80
CA GLY A 182 6.51 -15.69 -21.42
C GLY A 182 7.03 -14.42 -20.70
N ASP A 183 6.25 -13.35 -20.59
CA ASP A 183 6.65 -12.19 -19.79
C ASP A 183 6.63 -12.52 -18.29
N GLN A 184 7.39 -11.75 -17.50
CA GLN A 184 7.52 -11.94 -16.06
C GLN A 184 7.10 -10.68 -15.30
N LEU A 185 6.51 -10.89 -14.13
CA LEU A 185 6.34 -9.87 -13.09
C LEU A 185 7.36 -10.12 -11.98
N TYR A 186 8.00 -9.05 -11.51
CA TYR A 186 9.03 -9.08 -10.47
C TYR A 186 8.44 -8.50 -9.19
N PHE A 187 7.90 -9.36 -8.32
CA PHE A 187 7.30 -8.96 -7.05
C PHE A 187 8.37 -8.71 -6.00
N THR A 188 8.15 -7.75 -5.10
CA THR A 188 9.01 -7.52 -3.94
C THR A 188 8.18 -7.06 -2.75
N LYS A 189 8.75 -7.18 -1.56
CA LYS A 189 8.15 -6.67 -0.34
C LYS A 189 8.51 -5.19 -0.17
N ALA A 190 7.56 -4.41 0.29
CA ALA A 190 7.73 -2.98 0.54
C ALA A 190 7.03 -2.59 1.84
N MET A 191 7.50 -1.53 2.47
CA MET A 191 6.81 -0.89 3.58
C MET A 191 6.05 0.32 3.02
N THR A 192 4.74 0.17 2.81
CA THR A 192 3.91 1.25 2.26
C THR A 192 3.02 1.84 3.33
N PRO A 193 2.68 3.13 3.26
CA PRO A 193 1.57 3.66 4.05
C PRO A 193 0.26 2.99 3.61
N VAL A 194 -0.69 2.85 4.55
CA VAL A 194 -2.00 2.22 4.37
C VAL A 194 -3.04 3.02 5.15
N ILE A 195 -4.15 3.39 4.50
CA ILE A 195 -5.32 3.97 5.17
C ILE A 195 -6.21 2.83 5.70
N LYS A 196 -6.32 2.73 7.03
CA LYS A 196 -7.25 1.80 7.69
C LYS A 196 -8.70 2.30 7.63
N PRO A 197 -9.70 1.43 7.84
CA PRO A 197 -11.12 1.84 7.87
C PRO A 197 -11.44 2.96 8.89
N SER A 198 -10.65 3.07 9.95
CA SER A 198 -10.73 4.15 10.95
C SER A 198 -10.28 5.52 10.42
N GLY A 199 -9.65 5.58 9.24
CA GLY A 199 -8.99 6.78 8.71
C GLY A 199 -7.59 7.02 9.29
N GLN A 200 -7.08 6.07 10.09
CA GLN A 200 -5.70 6.05 10.56
C GLN A 200 -4.78 5.63 9.41
N VAL A 201 -3.59 6.24 9.33
CA VAL A 201 -2.53 5.80 8.43
C VAL A 201 -1.48 5.02 9.20
N THR A 202 -1.13 3.85 8.70
CA THR A 202 -0.10 2.95 9.25
C THR A 202 0.86 2.53 8.15
N THR A 203 2.12 2.26 8.48
CA THR A 203 3.06 1.66 7.53
C THR A 203 3.03 0.15 7.69
N GLU A 204 2.77 -0.59 6.62
CA GLU A 204 2.62 -2.04 6.66
C GLU A 204 3.40 -2.73 5.54
N GLU A 205 3.77 -3.99 5.78
CA GLU A 205 4.38 -4.83 4.75
C GLU A 205 3.36 -5.11 3.63
N ARG A 206 3.77 -4.84 2.41
CA ARG A 206 2.97 -4.94 1.19
C ARG A 206 3.78 -5.57 0.07
N VAL A 207 3.08 -6.13 -0.91
CA VAL A 207 3.68 -6.71 -2.11
C VAL A 207 3.45 -5.75 -3.27
N VAL A 208 4.53 -5.19 -3.77
CA VAL A 208 4.56 -4.33 -4.96
C VAL A 208 5.32 -5.06 -6.05
N PHE A 209 5.27 -4.58 -7.29
CA PHE A 209 6.01 -5.25 -8.35
C PHE A 209 6.44 -4.31 -9.46
N GLU A 210 7.36 -4.80 -10.28
CA GLU A 210 7.71 -4.16 -11.53
C GLU A 210 7.57 -5.12 -12.72
N ILE A 211 7.34 -4.52 -13.88
CA ILE A 211 7.38 -5.18 -15.18
C ILE A 211 8.59 -4.61 -15.91
N ARG A 212 9.45 -5.51 -16.42
CA ARG A 212 10.64 -5.16 -17.19
C ARG A 212 10.39 -5.57 -18.64
N ASN A 213 10.35 -4.61 -19.56
CA ASN A 213 10.21 -4.86 -21.00
C ASN A 213 11.35 -4.16 -21.75
N GLY A 214 12.43 -4.91 -22.01
CA GLY A 214 13.66 -4.35 -22.55
C GLY A 214 14.25 -3.29 -21.61
N THR A 215 14.34 -2.05 -22.07
CA THR A 215 14.85 -0.92 -21.28
C THR A 215 13.77 -0.22 -20.46
N GLN A 216 12.49 -0.53 -20.67
CA GLN A 216 11.39 0.09 -19.94
C GLN A 216 11.09 -0.69 -18.66
N ILE A 217 11.13 0.00 -17.53
CA ILE A 217 10.72 -0.54 -16.22
C ILE A 217 9.48 0.22 -15.77
N ARG A 218 8.39 -0.51 -15.55
CA ARG A 218 7.13 0.04 -15.03
C ARG A 218 6.89 -0.54 -13.65
N ARG A 219 6.48 0.30 -12.70
CA ARG A 219 6.39 -0.05 -11.28
C ARG A 219 4.96 0.10 -10.83
N PHE A 220 4.53 -0.80 -9.96
CA PHE A 220 3.14 -0.90 -9.53
C PHE A 220 3.09 -1.02 -8.02
N ASP A 221 2.23 -0.23 -7.42
CA ASP A 221 1.95 -0.30 -6.01
C ASP A 221 0.57 -0.91 -5.72
N ILE A 222 0.11 -0.64 -4.50
CA ILE A 222 -1.18 -1.00 -3.96
C ILE A 222 -1.98 0.30 -3.86
N SER A 223 -3.08 0.39 -4.60
CA SER A 223 -4.07 1.45 -4.36
C SER A 223 -4.77 1.19 -3.01
N HIS A 224 -5.23 2.22 -2.31
CA HIS A 224 -6.04 2.00 -1.11
C HIS A 224 -7.51 1.70 -1.41
N ASP A 225 -7.91 1.84 -2.68
CA ASP A 225 -9.28 1.69 -3.13
C ASP A 225 -9.52 0.26 -3.64
N PRO A 226 -10.59 -0.42 -3.17
CA PRO A 226 -10.86 -1.81 -3.50
C PRO A 226 -11.26 -2.08 -4.96
N THR A 227 -11.62 -1.05 -5.75
CA THR A 227 -11.85 -1.19 -7.20
C THR A 227 -10.56 -1.18 -7.97
N PHE A 228 -9.57 -0.45 -7.48
CA PHE A 228 -8.28 -0.32 -8.13
C PHE A 228 -7.38 -1.48 -7.76
N LEU A 229 -7.37 -1.88 -6.49
CA LEU A 229 -6.68 -3.07 -6.01
C LEU A 229 -6.97 -4.28 -6.86
#